data_AF-A0AB33IVV7-F1
#
_entry.id   AF-A0AB33IVV7-F1
#
_cell.length_a   1.000
_cell.length_b   1.000
_cell.length_c   1.000
_cell.angle_alpha   90.00
_cell.angle_beta   90.00
_cell.angle_gamma   90.00
#
_symmetry.space_group_name_H-M   'P 1'
#
loop_
_entity.id
_entity.type
_entity.pdbx_description
1 polymer ?
#
loop_
_entity_poly.entity_id
_entity_poly.type
_entity_poly.pdbx_seq_one_letter_code
_entity_poly.pdbx_strand_id
1 'polypeptide(L)'
;MRKVITYGTYDLLHSGHVRLLERAKALGDYLIVGVTADAFDRSRGKINVRQSLIERIKNVRETGLADEIIVEEYIGQKIDDIRRLGVDVFTVGSDWKGKFDYLKEFCEVVYLDRTEGISSTELRSEQQDIRIGLVGDSAILNKFENESHYVNGVNISGVCTNNGSLLADRLHELPCVTDILDDLLDVSDAIYVISQPEMHYVHIRRALERGKHVLCETPITIKVEQWHELQQMAAERGLVLTDGLKTAYSMAYYRLCLLAKSGAIGKIVSVDATCTSLQDIDKLREENRPYPWNSVCAWGPTALLPIFQLLGTGYQSKQIVTHLLDGELFFDAFTKVSFVYPHAVASLKVGQGIKSEGELVVSGTKGYIYVPAPWWKTDYFEVRYENPAENKRYFYQLDGEGIRYEILSFIQSVRSAHTTSYIDTDTSEAIIRVIQDFYDGQDVIKI
;
A
#
# COMPACT_ATOMS: atom_id res chain seq x y z
N MET A 1 3.96 10.63 -46.67
CA MET A 1 4.78 10.14 -45.55
C MET A 1 3.83 9.41 -44.62
N ARG A 2 3.96 8.08 -44.54
CA ARG A 2 3.10 7.23 -43.73
C ARG A 2 3.61 7.22 -42.28
N LYS A 3 2.81 7.69 -41.33
CA LYS A 3 3.19 7.79 -39.92
C LYS A 3 2.70 6.58 -39.12
N VAL A 4 3.59 5.99 -38.34
CA VAL A 4 3.31 4.87 -37.46
C VAL A 4 3.47 5.33 -36.01
N ILE A 5 2.56 4.91 -35.13
CA ILE A 5 2.70 5.10 -33.69
C ILE A 5 2.67 3.78 -32.95
N THR A 6 3.50 3.66 -31.92
CA THR A 6 3.46 2.56 -30.96
C THR A 6 3.67 3.07 -29.54
N TYR A 7 3.26 2.29 -28.54
CA TYR A 7 3.36 2.68 -27.14
C TYR A 7 3.92 1.56 -26.28
N GLY A 8 4.63 1.95 -25.23
CA GLY A 8 5.17 1.00 -24.27
C GLY A 8 5.75 1.67 -23.04
N THR A 9 5.97 0.83 -22.03
CA THR A 9 6.71 1.24 -20.84
C THR A 9 8.21 1.32 -21.16
N TYR A 10 8.76 0.39 -21.95
CA TYR A 10 10.18 0.35 -22.34
C TYR A 10 11.16 0.39 -21.14
N ASP A 11 10.73 -0.17 -20.00
CA ASP A 11 11.58 -0.35 -18.83
C ASP A 11 12.56 -1.51 -19.08
N LEU A 12 13.82 -1.31 -18.68
CA LEU A 12 14.94 -2.23 -18.94
C LEU A 12 14.97 -2.64 -20.41
N LEU A 13 15.11 -1.65 -21.30
CA LEU A 13 15.05 -1.84 -22.76
C LEU A 13 15.97 -3.00 -23.20
N HIS A 14 15.39 -3.97 -23.91
CA HIS A 14 16.04 -5.21 -24.29
C HIS A 14 15.73 -5.53 -25.77
N SER A 15 16.36 -6.56 -26.32
CA SER A 15 16.24 -6.91 -27.75
C SER A 15 14.81 -7.12 -28.25
N GLY A 16 13.90 -7.63 -27.41
CA GLY A 16 12.48 -7.74 -27.73
C GLY A 16 11.79 -6.38 -27.99
N HIS A 17 12.11 -5.36 -27.18
CA HIS A 17 11.63 -3.99 -27.43
C HIS A 17 12.20 -3.44 -28.75
N VAL A 18 13.50 -3.63 -28.99
CA VAL A 18 14.15 -3.16 -30.23
C VAL A 18 13.52 -3.79 -31.46
N ARG A 19 13.30 -5.11 -31.47
CA ARG A 19 12.64 -5.81 -32.59
C ARG A 19 11.21 -5.33 -32.84
N LEU A 20 10.46 -5.02 -31.77
CA LEU A 20 9.13 -4.44 -31.91
C LEU A 20 9.21 -3.07 -32.59
N LEU A 21 10.17 -2.23 -32.19
CA LEU A 21 10.38 -0.90 -32.80
C LEU A 21 10.85 -1.01 -34.25
N GLU A 22 11.74 -1.94 -34.60
CA GLU A 22 12.17 -2.20 -35.99
C GLU A 22 10.98 -2.58 -36.87
N ARG A 23 10.14 -3.50 -36.39
CA ARG A 23 8.93 -3.93 -37.11
C ARG A 23 7.90 -2.82 -37.21
N ALA A 24 7.74 -2.00 -36.17
CA ALA A 24 6.88 -0.83 -36.22
C ALA A 24 7.39 0.18 -37.26
N LYS A 25 8.70 0.45 -37.31
CA LYS A 25 9.31 1.34 -38.30
C LYS A 25 9.08 0.83 -39.72
N ALA A 26 9.15 -0.48 -39.95
CA ALA A 26 8.92 -1.07 -41.27
C ALA A 26 7.48 -0.88 -41.83
N LEU A 27 6.51 -0.46 -41.01
CA LEU A 27 5.13 -0.20 -41.44
C LEU A 27 4.92 1.20 -42.05
N GLY A 28 5.93 2.08 -42.03
CA GLY A 28 5.82 3.42 -42.58
C GLY A 28 7.15 4.16 -42.72
N ASP A 29 7.07 5.46 -42.95
CA ASP A 29 8.22 6.34 -43.20
C ASP A 29 8.69 7.09 -41.94
N TYR A 30 7.84 7.16 -40.91
CA TYR A 30 8.07 7.95 -39.71
C TYR A 30 7.47 7.25 -38.49
N LEU A 31 8.29 6.91 -37.49
CA LEU A 31 7.90 6.21 -36.28
C LEU A 31 7.84 7.15 -35.08
N ILE A 32 6.65 7.29 -34.50
CA ILE A 32 6.39 7.93 -33.22
C ILE A 32 6.35 6.86 -32.14
N VAL A 33 7.11 7.04 -31.06
CA VAL A 33 7.12 6.12 -29.91
C VAL A 33 6.58 6.83 -28.67
N GLY A 34 5.44 6.37 -28.17
CA GLY A 34 4.86 6.82 -26.91
C GLY A 34 5.43 6.07 -25.71
N VAL A 35 6.17 6.77 -24.85
CA VAL A 35 6.71 6.23 -23.60
C VAL A 35 5.76 6.59 -22.46
N THR A 36 5.27 5.60 -21.72
CA THR A 36 4.28 5.82 -20.66
C THR A 36 4.90 6.49 -19.43
N ALA A 37 4.23 7.50 -18.86
CA ALA A 37 4.66 8.18 -17.65
C ALA A 37 4.57 7.27 -16.42
N ASP A 38 5.42 7.50 -15.42
CA ASP A 38 5.48 6.65 -14.21
C ASP A 38 4.14 6.63 -13.45
N ALA A 39 3.41 7.75 -13.43
CA ALA A 39 2.07 7.83 -12.84
C ALA A 39 1.05 6.95 -13.60
N PHE A 40 1.14 6.93 -14.93
CA PHE A 40 0.24 6.17 -15.79
C PHE A 40 0.55 4.67 -15.83
N ASP A 41 1.82 4.29 -15.70
CA ASP A 41 2.18 2.88 -15.51
C ASP A 41 1.69 2.36 -14.15
N ARG A 42 1.83 3.15 -13.08
CA ARG A 42 1.28 2.81 -11.76
C ARG A 42 -0.23 2.59 -11.79
N SER A 43 -0.99 3.48 -12.43
CA SER A 43 -2.46 3.36 -12.53
C SER A 43 -2.94 2.13 -13.30
N ARG A 44 -2.09 1.55 -14.17
CA ARG A 44 -2.36 0.31 -14.90
C ARG A 44 -1.79 -0.94 -14.22
N GLY A 45 -1.34 -0.83 -12.97
CA GLY A 45 -0.75 -1.93 -12.19
C GLY A 45 0.72 -2.22 -12.50
N LYS A 46 1.38 -1.45 -13.37
CA LYS A 46 2.83 -1.57 -13.60
C LYS A 46 3.59 -0.72 -12.58
N ILE A 47 3.52 -1.13 -11.32
CA ILE A 47 4.13 -0.43 -10.17
C ILE A 47 5.65 -0.67 -10.03
N ASN A 48 6.20 -1.63 -10.78
CA ASN A 48 7.58 -2.11 -10.71
C ASN A 48 8.52 -1.55 -11.81
N VAL A 49 8.23 -0.36 -12.33
CA VAL A 49 9.12 0.30 -13.32
C VAL A 49 10.39 0.76 -12.61
N ARG A 50 11.57 0.32 -13.07
CA ARG A 50 12.85 0.61 -12.42
C ARG A 50 13.50 1.87 -12.95
N GLN A 51 13.45 2.07 -14.25
CA GLN A 51 14.06 3.22 -14.92
C GLN A 51 13.10 4.40 -14.90
N SER A 52 13.61 5.58 -14.58
CA SER A 52 12.86 6.83 -14.67
C SER A 52 12.33 7.05 -16.09
N LEU A 53 11.25 7.81 -16.23
CA LEU A 53 10.74 8.21 -17.56
C LEU A 53 11.83 8.78 -18.47
N ILE A 54 12.75 9.60 -17.92
CA ILE A 54 13.84 10.22 -18.68
C ILE A 54 14.83 9.16 -19.19
N GLU A 55 15.21 8.19 -18.35
CA GLU A 55 16.08 7.08 -18.76
C GLU A 55 15.41 6.23 -19.85
N ARG A 56 14.11 5.94 -19.72
CA ARG A 56 13.36 5.15 -20.71
C ARG A 56 13.27 5.88 -22.05
N ILE A 57 12.99 7.19 -22.04
CA ILE A 57 13.01 8.04 -23.24
C ILE A 57 14.41 8.04 -23.88
N LYS A 58 15.47 8.18 -23.06
CA LYS A 58 16.85 8.16 -23.54
C LYS A 58 17.19 6.82 -24.20
N ASN A 59 16.86 5.71 -23.57
CA ASN A 59 17.11 4.37 -24.10
C ASN A 59 16.38 4.15 -25.43
N VAL A 60 15.11 4.58 -25.53
CA VAL A 60 14.35 4.52 -26.80
C VAL A 60 15.01 5.39 -27.87
N ARG A 61 15.46 6.60 -27.52
CA ARG A 61 16.15 7.50 -28.46
C ARG A 61 17.46 6.92 -28.97
N GLU A 62 18.23 6.29 -28.09
CA GLU A 62 19.53 5.67 -28.42
C GLU A 62 19.42 4.50 -29.40
N THR A 63 18.23 3.90 -29.55
CA THR A 63 18.01 2.89 -30.61
C THR A 63 18.12 3.46 -32.03
N GLY A 64 17.94 4.78 -32.21
CA GLY A 64 17.89 5.41 -33.53
C GLY A 64 16.65 5.04 -34.37
N LEU A 65 15.70 4.29 -33.79
CA LEU A 65 14.50 3.82 -34.50
C LEU A 65 13.35 4.83 -34.44
N ALA A 66 13.18 5.51 -33.31
CA ALA A 66 12.13 6.51 -33.12
C ALA A 66 12.51 7.84 -33.81
N ASP A 67 11.66 8.31 -34.72
CA ASP A 67 11.80 9.62 -35.35
C ASP A 67 11.21 10.72 -34.44
N GLU A 68 10.20 10.37 -33.63
CA GLU A 68 9.63 11.22 -32.58
C GLU A 68 9.31 10.41 -31.33
N ILE A 69 9.47 11.03 -30.15
CA ILE A 69 9.12 10.40 -28.87
C ILE A 69 8.15 11.31 -28.14
N ILE A 70 7.02 10.76 -27.71
CA ILE A 70 5.99 11.44 -26.92
C ILE A 70 5.80 10.72 -25.58
N VAL A 71 5.19 11.39 -24.60
CA VAL A 71 4.88 10.80 -23.30
C VAL A 71 3.39 10.47 -23.22
N GLU A 72 3.03 9.26 -22.81
CA GLU A 72 1.64 8.86 -22.54
C GLU A 72 1.32 9.02 -21.04
N GLU A 73 0.33 9.87 -20.73
CA GLU A 73 0.01 10.28 -19.35
C GLU A 73 -1.40 9.86 -18.91
N TYR A 74 -2.35 9.63 -19.83
CA TYR A 74 -3.75 9.35 -19.49
C TYR A 74 -4.49 8.44 -20.49
N ILE A 75 -5.59 7.83 -20.02
CA ILE A 75 -6.46 6.98 -20.83
C ILE A 75 -7.16 7.83 -21.89
N GLY A 76 -7.11 7.40 -23.15
CA GLY A 76 -7.74 8.10 -24.28
C GLY A 76 -6.76 8.97 -25.08
N GLN A 77 -5.56 9.23 -24.55
CA GLN A 77 -4.53 10.03 -25.23
C GLN A 77 -4.17 9.48 -26.63
N LYS A 78 -4.21 8.16 -26.83
CA LYS A 78 -3.96 7.53 -28.14
C LYS A 78 -4.82 8.12 -29.25
N ILE A 79 -6.10 8.39 -28.98
CA ILE A 79 -7.02 8.96 -29.96
C ILE A 79 -6.61 10.40 -30.30
N ASP A 80 -6.25 11.18 -29.27
CA ASP A 80 -5.77 12.56 -29.45
C ASP A 80 -4.47 12.58 -30.27
N ASP A 81 -3.48 11.76 -29.88
CA ASP A 81 -2.20 11.66 -30.58
C ASP A 81 -2.38 11.22 -32.05
N ILE A 82 -3.22 10.22 -32.31
CA ILE A 82 -3.49 9.75 -33.68
C ILE A 82 -4.03 10.88 -34.55
N ARG A 83 -5.01 11.65 -34.03
CA ARG A 83 -5.62 12.75 -34.77
C ARG A 83 -4.68 13.95 -34.90
N ARG A 84 -4.05 14.37 -33.81
CA ARG A 84 -3.19 15.55 -33.72
C ARG A 84 -1.91 15.40 -34.52
N LEU A 85 -1.32 14.21 -34.52
CA LEU A 85 -0.07 13.93 -35.24
C LEU A 85 -0.30 13.42 -36.66
N GLY A 86 -1.55 13.12 -37.03
CA GLY A 86 -1.92 12.57 -38.34
C GLY A 86 -1.34 11.18 -38.55
N VAL A 87 -1.58 10.27 -37.61
CA VAL A 87 -1.05 8.90 -37.63
C VAL A 87 -1.90 8.02 -38.55
N ASP A 88 -1.25 7.28 -39.45
CA ASP A 88 -1.90 6.35 -40.37
C ASP A 88 -2.00 4.93 -39.79
N VAL A 89 -1.02 4.52 -38.98
CA VAL A 89 -0.94 3.17 -38.41
C VAL A 89 -0.66 3.21 -36.91
N PHE A 90 -1.52 2.59 -36.11
CA PHE A 90 -1.21 2.20 -34.74
C PHE A 90 -0.74 0.76 -34.69
N THR A 91 0.38 0.51 -34.00
CA THR A 91 0.89 -0.85 -33.84
C THR A 91 1.37 -1.16 -32.43
N VAL A 92 1.18 -2.42 -32.02
CA VAL A 92 1.60 -2.94 -30.72
C VAL A 92 1.77 -4.46 -30.80
N GLY A 93 2.41 -5.08 -29.80
CA GLY A 93 2.56 -6.53 -29.72
C GLY A 93 1.22 -7.30 -29.71
N SER A 94 1.24 -8.54 -30.22
CA SER A 94 0.08 -9.41 -30.38
C SER A 94 -0.64 -9.79 -29.07
N ASP A 95 0.01 -9.61 -27.92
CA ASP A 95 -0.60 -9.79 -26.59
C ASP A 95 -1.83 -8.89 -26.37
N TRP A 96 -1.92 -7.81 -27.15
CA TRP A 96 -2.99 -6.83 -27.08
C TRP A 96 -4.07 -7.02 -28.14
N LYS A 97 -4.03 -8.11 -28.90
CA LYS A 97 -4.95 -8.37 -30.01
C LYS A 97 -6.41 -8.23 -29.55
N GLY A 98 -7.17 -7.38 -30.25
CA GLY A 98 -8.56 -7.06 -29.95
C GLY A 98 -8.76 -5.90 -28.97
N LYS A 99 -7.79 -5.60 -28.08
CA LYS A 99 -7.95 -4.56 -27.06
C LYS A 99 -7.93 -3.14 -27.63
N PHE A 100 -7.21 -2.90 -28.72
CA PHE A 100 -7.08 -1.59 -29.33
C PHE A 100 -7.89 -1.45 -30.63
N ASP A 101 -8.81 -2.37 -30.90
CA ASP A 101 -9.61 -2.37 -32.13
C ASP A 101 -10.52 -1.13 -32.25
N TYR A 102 -10.85 -0.48 -31.14
CA TYR A 102 -11.57 0.80 -31.14
C TYR A 102 -10.80 1.92 -31.87
N LEU A 103 -9.48 1.80 -32.05
CA LEU A 103 -8.67 2.76 -32.81
C LEU A 103 -8.81 2.61 -34.33
N LYS A 104 -9.45 1.54 -34.82
CA LYS A 104 -9.72 1.32 -36.25
C LYS A 104 -10.60 2.40 -36.87
N GLU A 105 -11.35 3.14 -36.04
CA GLU A 105 -12.11 4.31 -36.49
C GLU A 105 -11.19 5.48 -36.89
N PHE A 106 -9.97 5.54 -36.38
CA PHE A 106 -9.05 6.68 -36.55
C PHE A 106 -7.80 6.35 -37.39
N CYS A 107 -7.35 5.10 -37.42
CA CYS A 107 -6.15 4.67 -38.15
C CYS A 107 -6.15 3.15 -38.41
N GLU A 108 -5.21 2.64 -39.20
CA GLU A 108 -5.01 1.20 -39.35
C GLU A 108 -4.39 0.61 -38.06
N VAL A 109 -4.96 -0.49 -37.54
CA VAL A 109 -4.45 -1.16 -36.32
C VAL A 109 -3.75 -2.47 -36.70
N VAL A 110 -2.44 -2.55 -36.45
CA VAL A 110 -1.59 -3.71 -36.78
C VAL A 110 -1.01 -4.31 -35.51
N TYR A 111 -1.29 -5.59 -35.25
CA TYR A 111 -0.70 -6.34 -34.15
C TYR A 111 0.52 -7.13 -34.61
N LEU A 112 1.67 -6.93 -33.96
CA LEU A 112 2.94 -7.57 -34.30
C LEU A 112 3.15 -8.81 -33.43
N ASP A 113 3.42 -9.96 -34.05
CA ASP A 113 3.73 -11.20 -33.32
C ASP A 113 4.87 -11.03 -32.32
N ARG A 114 4.83 -11.79 -31.22
CA ARG A 114 5.93 -11.77 -30.26
C ARG A 114 7.24 -12.26 -30.86
N THR A 115 8.33 -11.73 -30.32
CA THR A 115 9.62 -12.42 -30.40
C THR A 115 9.63 -13.50 -29.33
N GLU A 116 9.75 -14.78 -29.71
CA GLU A 116 9.82 -15.89 -28.75
C GLU A 116 11.06 -15.79 -27.85
N GLY A 117 10.89 -16.04 -26.54
CA GLY A 117 11.98 -16.25 -25.57
C GLY A 117 12.62 -15.01 -24.94
N ILE A 118 12.06 -13.80 -25.12
CA ILE A 118 12.61 -12.58 -24.48
C ILE A 118 11.47 -11.66 -24.00
N SER A 119 10.99 -11.89 -22.78
CA SER A 119 10.12 -10.96 -22.06
C SER A 119 10.91 -10.15 -21.02
N SER A 120 10.58 -8.87 -20.83
CA SER A 120 11.06 -8.09 -19.68
C SER A 120 10.71 -8.77 -18.34
N THR A 121 9.68 -9.62 -18.32
CA THR A 121 9.32 -10.46 -17.16
C THR A 121 10.37 -11.55 -16.90
N GLU A 122 10.95 -12.14 -17.94
CA GLU A 122 11.99 -13.19 -17.85
C GLU A 122 13.36 -12.59 -17.52
N LEU A 123 13.68 -11.40 -18.01
CA LEU A 123 14.91 -10.68 -17.58
C LEU A 123 14.79 -10.16 -16.13
N ARG A 124 13.57 -9.94 -15.62
CA ARG A 124 13.33 -9.60 -14.21
C ARG A 124 13.48 -10.79 -13.26
N SER A 125 13.47 -12.02 -13.77
CA SER A 125 13.59 -13.25 -12.96
C SER A 125 15.02 -13.65 -12.61
N GLU A 126 16.02 -12.82 -12.94
CA GLU A 126 17.39 -13.00 -12.39
C GLU A 126 17.45 -12.71 -10.87
N GLN A 127 16.38 -12.16 -10.28
CA GLN A 127 16.20 -12.09 -8.82
C GLN A 127 15.19 -13.16 -8.38
N GLN A 128 15.61 -13.98 -7.42
CA GLN A 128 14.81 -15.03 -6.80
C GLN A 128 13.51 -14.44 -6.21
N ASP A 129 12.37 -15.07 -6.50
CA ASP A 129 11.09 -14.69 -5.90
C ASP A 129 11.16 -14.81 -4.38
N ILE A 130 10.59 -13.83 -3.66
CA ILE A 130 10.51 -13.88 -2.20
C ILE A 130 9.29 -14.70 -1.81
N ARG A 131 9.50 -15.76 -1.04
CA ARG A 131 8.44 -16.60 -0.49
C ARG A 131 7.94 -16.02 0.83
N ILE A 132 6.67 -15.62 0.89
CA ILE A 132 6.05 -15.05 2.09
C ILE A 132 5.12 -16.09 2.74
N GLY A 133 5.41 -16.43 3.99
CA GLY A 133 4.51 -17.20 4.83
C GLY A 133 3.48 -16.31 5.53
N LEU A 134 2.24 -16.76 5.62
CA LEU A 134 1.15 -16.01 6.26
C LEU A 134 0.90 -16.54 7.68
N VAL A 135 0.82 -15.67 8.69
CA VAL A 135 0.64 -16.08 10.09
C VAL A 135 -0.58 -15.39 10.70
N GLY A 136 -1.55 -16.16 11.18
CA GLY A 136 -2.70 -15.65 11.93
C GLY A 136 -4.04 -16.30 11.53
N ASP A 137 -5.10 -15.88 12.24
CA ASP A 137 -6.45 -16.42 12.10
C ASP A 137 -7.41 -15.33 11.60
N SER A 138 -7.04 -14.65 10.52
CA SER A 138 -7.77 -13.47 10.02
C SER A 138 -8.12 -13.59 8.54
N ALA A 139 -9.34 -13.15 8.19
CA ALA A 139 -9.78 -13.03 6.80
C ALA A 139 -8.94 -12.03 5.98
N ILE A 140 -8.13 -11.18 6.64
CA ILE A 140 -7.18 -10.29 5.97
C ILE A 140 -6.09 -11.10 5.25
N LEU A 141 -5.76 -12.31 5.70
CA LEU A 141 -4.83 -13.20 4.98
C LEU A 141 -5.29 -13.49 3.55
N ASN A 142 -6.61 -13.64 3.33
CA ASN A 142 -7.16 -13.80 1.99
C ASN A 142 -6.93 -12.56 1.13
N LYS A 143 -7.06 -11.36 1.72
CA LYS A 143 -6.83 -10.11 0.99
C LYS A 143 -5.36 -9.95 0.64
N PHE A 144 -4.47 -10.28 1.57
CA PHE A 144 -3.03 -10.26 1.36
C PHE A 144 -2.63 -11.22 0.24
N GLU A 145 -3.11 -12.46 0.27
CA GLU A 145 -2.86 -13.44 -0.79
C GLU A 145 -3.37 -12.94 -2.15
N ASN A 146 -4.61 -12.44 -2.22
CA ASN A 146 -5.17 -11.93 -3.47
C ASN A 146 -4.35 -10.77 -4.04
N GLU A 147 -3.89 -9.84 -3.20
CA GLU A 147 -3.08 -8.71 -3.65
C GLU A 147 -1.63 -9.08 -4.00
N SER A 148 -1.09 -10.15 -3.40
CA SER A 148 0.26 -10.63 -3.68
C SER A 148 0.45 -11.04 -5.14
N HIS A 149 -0.60 -11.57 -5.81
CA HIS A 149 -0.57 -11.94 -7.24
C HIS A 149 -0.31 -10.76 -8.19
N TYR A 150 -0.54 -9.53 -7.73
CA TYR A 150 -0.26 -8.32 -8.52
C TYR A 150 1.13 -7.75 -8.27
N VAL A 151 1.92 -8.35 -7.36
CA VAL A 151 3.27 -7.92 -7.03
C VAL A 151 4.28 -8.93 -7.56
N ASN A 152 5.00 -8.55 -8.62
CA ASN A 152 6.00 -9.42 -9.24
C ASN A 152 7.12 -9.81 -8.28
N GLY A 153 7.44 -11.10 -8.29
CA GLY A 153 8.51 -11.69 -7.50
C GLY A 153 8.15 -11.91 -6.03
N VAL A 154 6.87 -12.12 -5.77
CA VAL A 154 6.30 -12.56 -4.49
C VAL A 154 5.52 -13.83 -4.74
N ASN A 155 5.76 -14.85 -3.93
CA ASN A 155 4.94 -16.05 -3.89
C ASN A 155 4.53 -16.35 -2.45
N ILE A 156 3.31 -16.83 -2.24
CA ILE A 156 2.89 -17.28 -0.91
C ILE A 156 3.39 -18.72 -0.69
N SER A 157 4.21 -18.95 0.33
CA SER A 157 4.77 -20.28 0.65
C SER A 157 3.84 -21.17 1.45
N GLY A 158 2.98 -20.57 2.27
CA GLY A 158 2.12 -21.30 3.18
C GLY A 158 1.38 -20.40 4.16
N VAL A 159 0.57 -21.02 5.00
CA VAL A 159 -0.17 -20.37 6.08
C VAL A 159 -0.01 -21.12 7.40
N CYS A 160 0.27 -20.38 8.46
CA CYS A 160 0.30 -20.82 9.85
C CYS A 160 -0.95 -20.28 10.57
N THR A 161 -1.90 -21.15 10.89
CA THR A 161 -3.20 -20.80 11.47
C THR A 161 -3.64 -21.85 12.48
N ASN A 162 -4.23 -21.42 13.59
CA ASN A 162 -4.91 -22.31 14.55
C ASN A 162 -6.40 -22.47 14.20
N ASN A 163 -6.93 -21.59 13.34
CA ASN A 163 -8.31 -21.61 12.89
C ASN A 163 -8.44 -21.19 11.42
N GLY A 164 -8.41 -22.17 10.54
CA GLY A 164 -8.56 -21.96 9.10
C GLY A 164 -9.97 -21.59 8.61
N SER A 165 -11.00 -21.50 9.48
CA SER A 165 -12.39 -21.29 9.04
C SER A 165 -12.65 -19.97 8.31
N LEU A 166 -11.77 -18.98 8.47
CA LEU A 166 -11.84 -17.69 7.80
C LEU A 166 -11.02 -17.64 6.50
N LEU A 167 -10.29 -18.70 6.17
CA LEU A 167 -9.45 -18.77 4.98
C LEU A 167 -10.25 -19.22 3.76
N ALA A 168 -9.89 -18.70 2.59
CA ALA A 168 -10.44 -19.13 1.31
C ALA A 168 -9.78 -20.44 0.86
N ASP A 169 -10.48 -21.22 0.04
CA ASP A 169 -10.03 -22.53 -0.48
C ASP A 169 -8.59 -22.50 -1.01
N ARG A 170 -8.20 -21.43 -1.71
CA ARG A 170 -6.83 -21.26 -2.24
C ARG A 170 -5.73 -21.32 -1.19
N LEU A 171 -5.99 -20.78 0.01
CA LEU A 171 -5.01 -20.85 1.11
C LEU A 171 -4.92 -22.27 1.68
N HIS A 172 -5.98 -23.05 1.61
CA HIS A 172 -5.98 -24.47 2.00
C HIS A 172 -5.26 -25.36 0.99
N GLU A 173 -5.14 -24.90 -0.26
CA GLU A 173 -4.43 -25.61 -1.34
C GLU A 173 -2.92 -25.30 -1.38
N LEU A 174 -2.43 -24.44 -0.47
CA LEU A 174 -1.00 -24.11 -0.41
C LEU A 174 -0.15 -25.32 0.02
N PRO A 175 1.12 -25.39 -0.41
CA PRO A 175 2.00 -26.51 -0.08
C PRO A 175 2.24 -26.70 1.43
N CYS A 176 2.15 -25.63 2.21
CA CYS A 176 2.32 -25.64 3.67
C CYS A 176 1.11 -24.99 4.33
N VAL A 177 0.26 -25.79 4.98
CA VAL A 177 -0.84 -25.35 5.83
C VAL A 177 -0.64 -26.03 7.18
N THR A 178 -0.32 -25.25 8.21
CA THR A 178 0.16 -25.77 9.51
C THR A 178 -0.33 -24.91 10.67
N ASP A 179 -0.30 -25.44 11.88
CA ASP A 179 -0.41 -24.69 13.14
C ASP A 179 0.96 -24.51 13.82
N ILE A 180 2.02 -25.05 13.23
CA ILE A 180 3.40 -24.97 13.73
C ILE A 180 4.17 -23.89 12.96
N LEU A 181 4.48 -22.78 13.62
CA LEU A 181 5.18 -21.65 13.01
C LEU A 181 6.52 -22.06 12.36
N ASP A 182 7.28 -22.95 13.01
CA ASP A 182 8.59 -23.37 12.51
C ASP A 182 8.54 -24.09 11.15
N ASP A 183 7.49 -24.87 10.89
CA ASP A 183 7.29 -25.53 9.60
C ASP A 183 7.07 -24.51 8.48
N LEU A 184 6.30 -23.45 8.77
CA LEU A 184 6.10 -22.34 7.83
C LEU A 184 7.42 -21.57 7.60
N LEU A 185 8.20 -21.32 8.65
CA LEU A 185 9.48 -20.61 8.53
C LEU A 185 10.49 -21.38 7.68
N ASP A 186 10.48 -22.72 7.70
CA ASP A 186 11.38 -23.54 6.88
C ASP A 186 11.15 -23.37 5.36
N VAL A 187 9.91 -23.06 4.96
CA VAL A 187 9.54 -22.87 3.54
C VAL A 187 9.46 -21.41 3.09
N SER A 188 9.72 -20.46 3.99
CA SER A 188 9.51 -19.02 3.75
C SER A 188 10.82 -18.22 3.82
N ASP A 189 10.93 -17.13 3.07
CA ASP A 189 12.02 -16.15 3.15
C ASP A 189 11.62 -14.96 4.04
N ALA A 190 10.33 -14.65 4.06
CA ALA A 190 9.71 -13.64 4.91
C ALA A 190 8.36 -14.13 5.46
N ILE A 191 7.82 -13.45 6.47
CA ILE A 191 6.45 -13.70 6.94
C ILE A 191 5.63 -12.42 7.02
N TYR A 192 4.32 -12.56 6.77
CA TYR A 192 3.29 -11.57 7.09
C TYR A 192 2.54 -12.01 8.35
N VAL A 193 2.50 -11.16 9.37
CA VAL A 193 1.93 -11.49 10.70
C VAL A 193 0.68 -10.67 10.98
N ILE A 194 -0.41 -11.37 11.28
CA ILE A 194 -1.68 -10.83 11.79
C ILE A 194 -2.32 -11.79 12.80
N SER A 195 -1.50 -12.36 13.68
CA SER A 195 -1.97 -13.13 14.83
C SER A 195 -2.63 -12.22 15.88
N GLN A 196 -3.01 -12.72 17.06
CA GLN A 196 -3.42 -11.82 18.15
C GLN A 196 -2.25 -10.85 18.51
N PRO A 197 -2.52 -9.58 18.89
CA PRO A 197 -1.46 -8.60 19.15
C PRO A 197 -0.47 -9.04 20.23
N GLU A 198 -0.94 -9.77 21.24
CA GLU A 198 -0.13 -10.36 22.31
C GLU A 198 0.87 -11.41 21.79
N MET A 199 0.56 -12.03 20.64
CA MET A 199 1.39 -13.05 20.00
C MET A 199 2.37 -12.49 18.97
N HIS A 200 2.23 -11.23 18.55
CA HIS A 200 3.11 -10.60 17.56
C HIS A 200 4.58 -10.72 17.98
N TYR A 201 4.93 -10.32 19.20
CA TYR A 201 6.31 -10.39 19.69
C TYR A 201 6.90 -11.80 19.56
N VAL A 202 6.14 -12.84 19.95
CA VAL A 202 6.61 -14.23 19.91
C VAL A 202 6.86 -14.67 18.47
N HIS A 203 5.92 -14.40 17.56
CA HIS A 203 6.04 -14.77 16.15
C HIS A 203 7.17 -14.01 15.44
N ILE A 204 7.25 -12.70 15.65
CA ILE A 204 8.29 -11.86 15.05
C ILE A 204 9.66 -12.29 15.56
N ARG A 205 9.84 -12.46 16.89
CA ARG A 205 11.12 -12.88 17.47
C ARG A 205 11.58 -14.20 16.88
N ARG A 206 10.68 -15.19 16.80
CA ARG A 206 10.99 -16.51 16.24
C ARG A 206 11.38 -16.44 14.76
N ALA A 207 10.71 -15.60 13.98
CA ALA A 207 11.04 -15.39 12.58
C ALA A 207 12.43 -14.76 12.40
N LEU A 208 12.75 -13.73 13.19
CA LEU A 208 14.06 -13.09 13.18
C LEU A 208 15.18 -14.04 13.63
N GLU A 209 14.94 -14.88 14.66
CA GLU A 209 15.87 -15.95 15.09
C GLU A 209 16.19 -16.93 13.94
N ARG A 210 15.20 -17.21 13.10
CA ARG A 210 15.31 -18.11 11.94
C ARG A 210 15.78 -17.38 10.67
N GLY A 211 16.20 -16.12 10.77
CA GLY A 211 16.76 -15.35 9.66
C GLY A 211 15.71 -14.87 8.64
N LYS A 212 14.47 -14.64 9.05
CA LYS A 212 13.36 -14.28 8.14
C LYS A 212 13.02 -12.80 8.25
N HIS A 213 12.68 -12.18 7.12
CA HIS A 213 12.12 -10.83 7.11
C HIS A 213 10.67 -10.84 7.61
N VAL A 214 10.18 -9.72 8.14
CA VAL A 214 8.86 -9.66 8.78
C VAL A 214 8.11 -8.38 8.40
N LEU A 215 6.89 -8.56 7.90
CA LEU A 215 5.87 -7.52 7.77
C LEU A 215 4.76 -7.86 8.79
N CYS A 216 4.51 -7.02 9.78
CA CYS A 216 3.54 -7.32 10.83
C CYS A 216 2.47 -6.24 10.90
N GLU A 217 1.20 -6.61 10.83
CA GLU A 217 0.11 -5.66 11.10
C GLU A 217 0.32 -4.94 12.43
N THR A 218 0.03 -3.64 12.40
CA THR A 218 0.20 -2.79 13.57
C THR A 218 -0.99 -2.93 14.53
N PRO A 219 -0.80 -2.93 15.86
CA PRO A 219 0.44 -2.64 16.58
C PRO A 219 1.44 -3.80 16.51
N ILE A 220 2.66 -3.51 16.05
CA ILE A 220 3.71 -4.52 15.83
C ILE A 220 4.12 -5.22 17.13
N THR A 221 4.03 -4.51 18.26
CA THR A 221 4.08 -5.04 19.62
C THR A 221 3.11 -4.26 20.49
N ILE A 222 2.78 -4.81 21.67
CA ILE A 222 1.98 -4.11 22.69
C ILE A 222 2.84 -3.44 23.76
N LYS A 223 4.17 -3.55 23.66
CA LYS A 223 5.15 -2.93 24.56
C LYS A 223 6.31 -2.32 23.78
N VAL A 224 6.76 -1.14 24.22
CA VAL A 224 7.87 -0.40 23.63
C VAL A 224 9.20 -1.15 23.81
N GLU A 225 9.40 -1.83 24.94
CA GLU A 225 10.63 -2.60 25.18
C GLU A 225 10.77 -3.77 24.21
N GLN A 226 9.65 -4.45 23.90
CA GLN A 226 9.61 -5.52 22.90
C GLN A 226 9.94 -4.98 21.50
N TRP A 227 9.45 -3.79 21.15
CA TRP A 227 9.76 -3.15 19.88
C TRP A 227 11.26 -2.90 19.73
N HIS A 228 11.90 -2.32 20.75
CA HIS A 228 13.33 -2.06 20.74
C HIS A 228 14.17 -3.34 20.61
N GLU A 229 13.80 -4.40 21.34
CA GLU A 229 14.47 -5.71 21.23
C GLU A 229 14.38 -6.25 19.80
N LEU A 230 13.19 -6.26 19.20
CA LEU A 230 12.99 -6.79 17.85
C LEU A 230 13.69 -5.95 16.77
N GLN A 231 13.67 -4.61 16.91
CA GLN A 231 14.41 -3.70 16.02
C GLN A 231 15.92 -3.96 16.08
N GLN A 232 16.47 -4.12 17.29
CA GLN A 232 17.87 -4.47 17.47
C GLN A 232 18.19 -5.82 16.82
N MET A 233 17.37 -6.85 17.07
CA MET A 233 17.56 -8.19 16.50
C MET A 233 17.54 -8.18 14.97
N ALA A 234 16.62 -7.42 14.37
CA ALA A 234 16.52 -7.27 12.93
C ALA A 234 17.75 -6.57 12.35
N ALA A 235 18.18 -5.46 12.97
CA ALA A 235 19.36 -4.71 12.55
C ALA A 235 20.65 -5.55 12.61
N GLU A 236 20.87 -6.29 13.71
CA GLU A 236 22.04 -7.18 13.88
C GLU A 236 22.14 -8.28 12.82
N ARG A 237 21.00 -8.69 12.26
CA ARG A 237 20.90 -9.76 11.27
C ARG A 237 20.72 -9.25 9.84
N GLY A 238 20.67 -7.94 9.63
CA GLY A 238 20.36 -7.34 8.33
C GLY A 238 18.98 -7.72 7.80
N LEU A 239 18.02 -7.98 8.69
CA LEU A 239 16.64 -8.33 8.36
C LEU A 239 15.75 -7.09 8.34
N VAL A 240 14.65 -7.19 7.59
CA VAL A 240 13.65 -6.13 7.51
C VAL A 240 12.53 -6.48 8.47
N LEU A 241 12.21 -5.55 9.37
CA LEU A 241 11.05 -5.57 10.25
C LEU A 241 10.28 -4.26 10.06
N THR A 242 9.04 -4.33 9.62
CA THR A 242 8.23 -3.13 9.36
C THR A 242 6.76 -3.33 9.72
N ASP A 243 6.10 -2.24 10.09
CA ASP A 243 4.66 -2.18 10.30
C ASP A 243 3.90 -2.41 8.99
N GLY A 244 2.90 -3.29 9.09
CA GLY A 244 1.82 -3.47 8.16
C GLY A 244 0.71 -2.48 8.51
N LEU A 245 0.63 -1.39 7.76
CA LEU A 245 -0.41 -0.38 7.87
C LEU A 245 -0.65 0.24 6.50
N LYS A 246 -1.43 -0.48 5.68
CA LYS A 246 -1.76 -0.14 4.29
C LYS A 246 -2.14 1.32 4.03
N THR A 247 -2.78 2.00 4.98
CA THR A 247 -3.17 3.42 4.88
C THR A 247 -1.97 4.32 4.58
N ALA A 248 -0.82 4.05 5.20
CA ALA A 248 0.41 4.82 5.00
C ALA A 248 0.89 4.79 3.53
N TYR A 249 0.58 3.70 2.83
CA TYR A 249 0.98 3.45 1.44
C TYR A 249 -0.07 3.89 0.41
N SER A 250 -1.23 4.41 0.84
CA SER A 250 -2.16 5.05 -0.08
C SER A 250 -1.54 6.33 -0.66
N MET A 251 -1.55 6.44 -1.99
CA MET A 251 -1.04 7.63 -2.68
C MET A 251 -1.80 8.90 -2.29
N ALA A 252 -3.13 8.80 -2.12
CA ALA A 252 -3.94 9.94 -1.73
C ALA A 252 -3.57 10.41 -0.32
N TYR A 253 -3.42 9.47 0.62
CA TYR A 253 -3.01 9.76 1.99
C TYR A 253 -1.62 10.40 2.04
N TYR A 254 -0.65 9.81 1.35
CA TYR A 254 0.71 10.34 1.27
C TYR A 254 0.73 11.78 0.72
N ARG A 255 -0.01 12.05 -0.37
CA ARG A 255 -0.11 13.39 -0.97
C ARG A 255 -0.83 14.39 -0.06
N LEU A 256 -1.86 13.95 0.65
CA LEU A 256 -2.53 14.75 1.68
C LEU A 256 -1.54 15.20 2.75
N CYS A 257 -0.74 14.28 3.29
CA CYS A 257 0.25 14.61 4.32
C CYS A 257 1.28 15.64 3.83
N LEU A 258 1.82 15.46 2.62
CA LEU A 258 2.73 16.43 2.00
C LEU A 258 2.08 17.80 1.80
N LEU A 259 0.84 17.83 1.33
CA LEU A 259 0.12 19.06 1.05
C LEU A 259 -0.19 19.82 2.35
N ALA A 260 -0.62 19.12 3.40
CA ALA A 260 -0.81 19.70 4.73
C ALA A 260 0.51 20.32 5.26
N LYS A 261 1.61 19.57 5.21
CA LYS A 261 2.95 20.02 5.67
C LYS A 261 3.52 21.18 4.84
N SER A 262 3.11 21.33 3.59
CA SER A 262 3.53 22.45 2.74
C SER A 262 2.94 23.81 3.17
N GLY A 263 1.98 23.81 4.10
CA GLY A 263 1.28 25.02 4.56
C GLY A 263 0.09 25.41 3.70
N ALA A 264 -0.42 24.51 2.85
CA ALA A 264 -1.58 24.75 1.98
C ALA A 264 -2.85 25.15 2.77
N ILE A 265 -2.97 24.68 4.01
CA ILE A 265 -4.05 25.04 4.95
C ILE A 265 -3.59 25.97 6.09
N GLY A 266 -2.41 26.58 5.97
CA GLY A 266 -1.79 27.36 7.04
C GLY A 266 -1.11 26.48 8.10
N LYS A 267 -1.06 26.95 9.35
CA LYS A 267 -0.55 26.15 10.48
C LYS A 267 -1.61 25.14 10.90
N ILE A 268 -1.24 23.87 11.06
CA ILE A 268 -2.15 22.83 11.56
C ILE A 268 -2.41 23.09 13.05
N VAL A 269 -3.69 23.06 13.45
CA VAL A 269 -4.14 23.29 14.83
C VAL A 269 -5.01 22.15 15.38
N SER A 270 -5.61 21.32 14.51
CA SER A 270 -6.32 20.10 14.92
C SER A 270 -6.14 18.97 13.92
N VAL A 271 -6.03 17.74 14.41
CA VAL A 271 -6.16 16.50 13.61
C VAL A 271 -7.17 15.59 14.31
N ASP A 272 -8.27 15.27 13.62
CA ASP A 272 -9.34 14.45 14.14
C ASP A 272 -9.59 13.24 13.23
N ALA A 273 -9.36 12.02 13.73
CA ALA A 273 -9.45 10.78 12.97
C ALA A 273 -10.44 9.79 13.58
N THR A 274 -11.40 9.29 12.79
CA THR A 274 -12.40 8.33 13.28
C THR A 274 -12.37 7.03 12.48
N CYS A 275 -12.20 5.90 13.17
CA CYS A 275 -12.14 4.56 12.59
C CYS A 275 -13.09 3.64 13.33
N THR A 276 -14.26 3.34 12.75
CA THR A 276 -15.29 2.55 13.44
C THR A 276 -15.99 1.55 12.52
N SER A 277 -16.33 0.39 13.08
CA SER A 277 -17.04 -0.69 12.39
C SER A 277 -18.16 -1.28 13.26
N LEU A 278 -19.28 -1.62 12.63
CA LEU A 278 -20.34 -2.39 13.28
C LEU A 278 -19.99 -3.87 13.20
N GLN A 279 -19.49 -4.41 14.31
CA GLN A 279 -19.32 -5.84 14.49
C GLN A 279 -20.35 -6.31 15.51
N ASP A 280 -21.03 -7.41 15.20
CA ASP A 280 -22.06 -7.97 16.08
C ASP A 280 -21.40 -8.73 17.23
N ILE A 281 -21.04 -8.00 18.28
CA ILE A 281 -20.32 -8.53 19.44
C ILE A 281 -21.20 -9.53 20.21
N ASP A 282 -22.51 -9.28 20.29
CA ASP A 282 -23.45 -10.16 20.97
C ASP A 282 -23.53 -11.52 20.25
N LYS A 283 -23.63 -11.51 18.92
CA LYS A 283 -23.59 -12.74 18.13
C LYS A 283 -22.27 -13.51 18.29
N LEU A 284 -21.13 -12.83 18.37
CA LEU A 284 -19.84 -13.50 18.61
C LEU A 284 -19.84 -14.23 19.96
N ARG A 285 -20.42 -13.62 20.99
CA ARG A 285 -20.57 -14.21 22.33
C ARG A 285 -21.52 -15.41 22.30
N GLU A 286 -22.70 -15.27 21.68
CA GLU A 286 -23.69 -16.34 21.57
C GLU A 286 -23.14 -17.57 20.86
N GLU A 287 -22.30 -17.38 19.84
CA GLU A 287 -21.69 -18.45 19.06
C GLU A 287 -20.37 -18.97 19.66
N ASN A 288 -19.94 -18.50 20.84
CA ASN A 288 -18.65 -18.82 21.48
C ASN A 288 -17.45 -18.65 20.53
N ARG A 289 -17.51 -17.66 19.63
CA ARG A 289 -16.39 -17.34 18.73
C ARG A 289 -15.34 -16.51 19.48
N PRO A 290 -14.03 -16.71 19.20
CA PRO A 290 -12.99 -15.86 19.78
C PRO A 290 -13.23 -14.40 19.39
N TYR A 291 -12.96 -13.48 20.33
CA TYR A 291 -13.02 -12.06 20.01
C TYR A 291 -12.02 -11.72 18.92
N PRO A 292 -12.36 -10.79 18.00
CA PRO A 292 -11.37 -10.12 17.18
C PRO A 292 -10.44 -9.30 18.09
N TRP A 293 -9.39 -8.71 17.51
CA TRP A 293 -8.61 -7.68 18.21
C TRP A 293 -9.54 -6.60 18.75
N ASN A 294 -9.30 -6.09 19.95
CA ASN A 294 -10.08 -4.98 20.52
C ASN A 294 -9.99 -3.71 19.64
N SER A 295 -10.83 -2.71 19.91
CA SER A 295 -10.93 -1.55 19.03
C SER A 295 -9.64 -0.72 18.99
N VAL A 296 -8.94 -0.60 20.13
CA VAL A 296 -7.67 0.12 20.22
C VAL A 296 -6.58 -0.54 19.39
N CYS A 297 -6.45 -1.87 19.41
CA CYS A 297 -5.47 -2.57 18.58
C CYS A 297 -5.89 -2.60 17.10
N ALA A 298 -7.17 -2.84 16.79
CA ALA A 298 -7.64 -2.97 15.41
C ALA A 298 -7.64 -1.65 14.63
N TRP A 299 -8.02 -0.55 15.27
CA TRP A 299 -8.23 0.75 14.60
C TRP A 299 -7.33 1.86 15.12
N GLY A 300 -6.78 1.73 16.34
CA GLY A 300 -5.93 2.74 16.98
C GLY A 300 -4.74 3.13 16.12
N PRO A 301 -3.90 2.19 15.65
CA PRO A 301 -2.76 2.53 14.80
C PRO A 301 -3.13 3.31 13.54
N THR A 302 -4.22 2.90 12.86
CA THR A 302 -4.73 3.61 11.69
C THR A 302 -5.12 5.04 12.05
N ALA A 303 -5.83 5.25 13.16
CA ALA A 303 -6.26 6.58 13.59
C ALA A 303 -5.13 7.46 14.15
N LEU A 304 -4.11 6.85 14.75
CA LEU A 304 -2.92 7.53 15.28
C LEU A 304 -1.97 8.00 14.17
N LEU A 305 -1.91 7.28 13.05
CA LEU A 305 -1.01 7.56 11.94
C LEU A 305 -1.05 9.03 11.47
N PRO A 306 -2.20 9.62 11.06
CA PRO A 306 -2.23 11.03 10.63
C PRO A 306 -1.87 11.99 11.75
N ILE A 307 -2.18 11.67 13.01
CA ILE A 307 -1.85 12.53 14.15
C ILE A 307 -0.32 12.65 14.26
N PHE A 308 0.38 11.52 14.35
CA PHE A 308 1.83 11.53 14.52
C PHE A 308 2.57 11.96 13.25
N GLN A 309 2.09 11.59 12.06
CA GLN A 309 2.73 12.04 10.84
C GLN A 309 2.58 13.55 10.61
N LEU A 310 1.48 14.20 11.03
CA LEU A 310 1.25 15.62 10.80
C LEU A 310 1.77 16.52 11.91
N LEU A 311 1.61 16.11 13.18
CA LEU A 311 1.97 16.91 14.36
C LEU A 311 3.28 16.47 15.03
N GLY A 312 3.82 15.32 14.65
CA GLY A 312 4.94 14.67 15.33
C GLY A 312 4.51 13.88 16.57
N THR A 313 5.48 13.29 17.26
CA THR A 313 5.25 12.42 18.43
C THR A 313 5.41 13.13 19.77
N GLY A 314 5.86 14.40 19.76
CA GLY A 314 6.13 15.22 20.95
C GLY A 314 4.90 15.96 21.49
N TYR A 315 3.87 15.22 21.93
CA TYR A 315 2.72 15.79 22.65
C TYR A 315 3.08 16.13 24.11
N GLN A 316 2.39 17.11 24.69
CA GLN A 316 2.54 17.52 26.10
C GLN A 316 1.69 16.67 27.05
N SER A 317 0.51 16.24 26.60
CA SER A 317 -0.37 15.38 27.38
C SER A 317 -1.27 14.51 26.49
N LYS A 318 -1.75 13.42 27.07
CA LYS A 318 -2.64 12.42 26.47
C LYS A 318 -3.73 12.06 27.47
N GLN A 319 -4.93 11.77 26.99
CA GLN A 319 -5.99 11.14 27.77
C GLN A 319 -6.67 10.07 26.92
N ILE A 320 -6.85 8.88 27.49
CA ILE A 320 -7.54 7.74 26.89
C ILE A 320 -8.86 7.56 27.64
N VAL A 321 -9.99 7.62 26.93
CA VAL A 321 -11.32 7.37 27.50
C VAL A 321 -11.93 6.18 26.79
N THR A 322 -12.26 5.12 27.53
CA THR A 322 -12.64 3.83 26.95
C THR A 322 -13.90 3.24 27.56
N HIS A 323 -14.69 2.60 26.71
CA HIS A 323 -15.83 1.77 27.07
C HIS A 323 -15.48 0.30 26.86
N LEU A 324 -15.20 -0.40 27.97
CA LEU A 324 -14.85 -1.82 27.99
C LEU A 324 -16.13 -2.66 28.06
N LEU A 325 -16.30 -3.59 27.11
CA LEU A 325 -17.36 -4.60 27.19
C LEU A 325 -16.93 -5.85 27.95
N ASP A 326 -15.62 -6.09 28.03
CA ASP A 326 -15.03 -7.18 28.80
C ASP A 326 -13.71 -6.68 29.42
N GLY A 327 -13.70 -6.56 30.74
CA GLY A 327 -12.54 -6.07 31.48
C GLY A 327 -11.43 -7.10 31.66
N GLU A 328 -11.75 -8.41 31.63
CA GLU A 328 -10.75 -9.47 31.79
C GLU A 328 -9.99 -9.68 30.48
N LEU A 329 -10.69 -9.58 29.35
CA LEU A 329 -10.11 -9.71 28.02
C LEU A 329 -9.62 -8.38 27.43
N PHE A 330 -9.72 -7.28 28.18
CA PHE A 330 -9.41 -5.91 27.71
C PHE A 330 -10.10 -5.57 26.38
N PHE A 331 -11.32 -6.07 26.18
CA PHE A 331 -12.07 -5.85 24.96
C PHE A 331 -12.82 -4.51 25.06
N ASP A 332 -12.25 -3.47 24.46
CA ASP A 332 -12.91 -2.18 24.29
C ASP A 332 -13.78 -2.15 23.02
N ALA A 333 -15.04 -1.76 23.16
CA ALA A 333 -15.93 -1.53 22.02
C ALA A 333 -15.80 -0.12 21.45
N PHE A 334 -15.35 0.82 22.28
CA PHE A 334 -15.07 2.18 21.85
C PHE A 334 -14.02 2.82 22.73
N THR A 335 -13.09 3.51 22.09
CA THR A 335 -12.08 4.33 22.76
C THR A 335 -11.89 5.65 22.04
N LYS A 336 -11.80 6.72 22.81
CA LYS A 336 -11.37 8.04 22.36
C LYS A 336 -10.02 8.37 22.99
N VAL A 337 -9.07 8.81 22.18
CA VAL A 337 -7.81 9.38 22.69
C VAL A 337 -7.72 10.84 22.30
N SER A 338 -7.31 11.69 23.23
CA SER A 338 -7.11 13.12 23.00
C SER A 338 -5.67 13.50 23.36
N PHE A 339 -5.06 14.34 22.54
CA PHE A 339 -3.68 14.82 22.69
C PHE A 339 -3.64 16.34 22.73
N VAL A 340 -2.73 16.88 23.53
CA VAL A 340 -2.39 18.31 23.54
C VAL A 340 -0.94 18.47 23.09
N TYR A 341 -0.71 19.26 22.05
CA TYR A 341 0.61 19.68 21.58
C TYR A 341 0.85 21.15 21.93
N PRO A 342 2.10 21.65 21.89
CA PRO A 342 2.37 23.06 22.17
C PRO A 342 1.62 24.07 21.28
N HIS A 343 1.19 23.64 20.09
CA HIS A 343 0.58 24.51 19.07
C HIS A 343 -0.69 23.91 18.41
N ALA A 344 -1.15 22.74 18.87
CA ALA A 344 -2.26 22.02 18.26
C ALA A 344 -2.93 21.08 19.27
N VAL A 345 -4.09 20.56 18.91
CA VAL A 345 -4.73 19.43 19.58
C VAL A 345 -4.93 18.30 18.58
N ALA A 346 -5.16 17.09 19.05
CA ALA A 346 -5.59 16.00 18.19
C ALA A 346 -6.53 15.06 18.93
N SER A 347 -7.39 14.39 18.18
CA SER A 347 -8.22 13.33 18.75
C SER A 347 -8.42 12.18 17.79
N LEU A 348 -8.60 10.99 18.36
CA LEU A 348 -9.08 9.84 17.62
C LEU A 348 -10.28 9.21 18.31
N LYS A 349 -11.14 8.57 17.50
CA LYS A 349 -12.23 7.71 17.95
C LYS A 349 -12.13 6.37 17.24
N VAL A 350 -12.04 5.31 18.01
CA VAL A 350 -11.98 3.93 17.50
C VAL A 350 -13.08 3.10 18.09
N GLY A 351 -13.63 2.16 17.33
CA GLY A 351 -14.70 1.32 17.84
C GLY A 351 -15.01 0.10 16.98
N GLN A 352 -15.31 -1.01 17.67
CA GLN A 352 -15.81 -2.25 17.15
C GLN A 352 -17.15 -2.57 17.82
N GLY A 353 -18.18 -2.70 17.01
CA GLY A 353 -19.56 -2.78 17.49
C GLY A 353 -20.24 -1.42 17.67
N ILE A 354 -19.49 -0.33 17.48
CA ILE A 354 -20.00 1.04 17.53
C ILE A 354 -19.70 1.73 16.19
N LYS A 355 -20.60 2.62 15.74
CA LYS A 355 -20.44 3.35 14.47
C LYS A 355 -20.45 4.86 14.67
N SER A 356 -19.53 5.50 13.97
CA SER A 356 -19.50 6.94 13.73
C SER A 356 -19.08 7.20 12.28
N GLU A 357 -19.15 8.46 11.85
CA GLU A 357 -18.64 8.87 10.54
C GLU A 357 -17.14 8.59 10.49
N GLY A 358 -16.71 7.76 9.56
CA GLY A 358 -15.33 7.28 9.46
C GLY A 358 -14.42 8.27 8.73
N GLU A 359 -14.43 9.54 9.14
CA GLU A 359 -13.75 10.65 8.48
C GLU A 359 -12.38 10.99 9.11
N LEU A 360 -11.55 11.70 8.34
CA LEU A 360 -10.37 12.41 8.81
C LEU A 360 -10.50 13.90 8.49
N VAL A 361 -10.32 14.74 9.49
CA VAL A 361 -10.33 16.20 9.37
C VAL A 361 -9.02 16.77 9.89
N VAL A 362 -8.33 17.55 9.06
CA VAL A 362 -7.10 18.27 9.43
C VAL A 362 -7.39 19.75 9.36
N SER A 363 -7.49 20.41 10.51
CA SER A 363 -7.82 21.83 10.61
C SER A 363 -6.55 22.68 10.63
N GLY A 364 -6.51 23.71 9.79
CA GLY A 364 -5.43 24.68 9.75
C GLY A 364 -5.92 26.13 9.79
N THR A 365 -5.00 27.07 9.99
CA THR A 365 -5.33 28.49 10.17
C THR A 365 -5.86 29.19 8.90
N LYS A 366 -5.78 28.57 7.73
CA LYS A 366 -6.27 29.15 6.45
C LYS A 366 -7.38 28.32 5.80
N GLY A 367 -7.54 27.07 6.21
CA GLY A 367 -8.47 26.11 5.60
C GLY A 367 -8.35 24.76 6.31
N TYR A 368 -8.95 23.73 5.74
CA TYR A 368 -8.90 22.39 6.32
C TYR A 368 -8.84 21.33 5.22
N ILE A 369 -8.32 20.16 5.56
CA ILE A 369 -8.41 18.97 4.72
C ILE A 369 -9.50 18.07 5.27
N TYR A 370 -10.35 17.58 4.37
CA TYR A 370 -11.43 16.66 4.66
C TYR A 370 -11.26 15.38 3.86
N VAL A 371 -11.32 14.24 4.53
CA VAL A 371 -11.36 12.90 3.92
C VAL A 371 -12.65 12.21 4.36
N PRO A 372 -13.58 11.92 3.43
CA PRO A 372 -14.81 11.25 3.76
C PRO A 372 -14.59 9.78 4.16
N ALA A 373 -15.61 9.17 4.77
CA ALA A 373 -15.56 7.77 5.12
C ALA A 373 -15.56 6.82 3.90
N PRO A 374 -14.83 5.69 3.96
CA PRO A 374 -13.85 5.31 4.99
C PRO A 374 -12.48 5.95 4.72
N TRP A 375 -12.04 6.86 5.59
CA TRP A 375 -10.85 7.66 5.32
C TRP A 375 -9.57 6.82 5.21
N TRP A 376 -9.48 5.69 5.91
CA TRP A 376 -8.34 4.76 5.87
C TRP A 376 -8.19 4.00 4.55
N LYS A 377 -9.16 4.11 3.64
CA LYS A 377 -9.03 3.69 2.23
C LYS A 377 -9.02 4.92 1.33
N THR A 378 -8.16 5.89 1.66
CA THR A 378 -8.14 7.18 0.95
C THR A 378 -7.86 6.96 -0.54
N ASP A 379 -8.82 7.27 -1.40
CA ASP A 379 -8.67 7.47 -2.84
C ASP A 379 -8.96 8.93 -3.23
N TYR A 380 -9.46 9.71 -2.26
CA TYR A 380 -9.94 11.06 -2.46
C TYR A 380 -9.81 11.91 -1.19
N PHE A 381 -9.48 13.18 -1.36
CA PHE A 381 -9.59 14.18 -0.29
C PHE A 381 -9.90 15.58 -0.84
N GLU A 382 -10.38 16.44 0.06
CA GLU A 382 -10.70 17.84 -0.25
C GLU A 382 -9.84 18.78 0.57
N VAL A 383 -9.27 19.78 -0.08
CA VAL A 383 -8.72 20.96 0.59
C VAL A 383 -9.77 22.04 0.48
N ARG A 384 -10.30 22.48 1.63
CA ARG A 384 -11.40 23.43 1.72
C ARG A 384 -10.97 24.70 2.42
N TYR A 385 -11.46 25.82 1.91
CA TYR A 385 -11.20 27.17 2.40
C TYR A 385 -12.53 27.85 2.74
N GLU A 386 -12.45 29.02 3.37
CA GLU A 386 -13.63 29.84 3.69
C GLU A 386 -14.42 30.20 2.42
N ASN A 387 -13.71 30.56 1.34
CA ASN A 387 -14.28 30.78 0.03
C ASN A 387 -14.42 29.44 -0.72
N PRO A 388 -15.64 28.92 -0.96
CA PRO A 388 -15.81 27.61 -1.58
C PRO A 388 -15.29 27.53 -3.02
N ALA A 389 -15.12 28.68 -3.71
CA ALA A 389 -14.54 28.73 -5.05
C ALA A 389 -13.04 28.35 -5.08
N GLU A 390 -12.37 28.36 -3.92
CA GLU A 390 -10.97 27.97 -3.78
C GLU A 390 -10.80 26.49 -3.41
N ASN A 391 -11.91 25.79 -3.10
CA ASN A 391 -11.87 24.38 -2.71
C ASN A 391 -11.31 23.52 -3.84
N LYS A 392 -10.44 22.58 -3.48
CA LYS A 392 -9.82 21.64 -4.42
C LYS A 392 -10.08 20.20 -4.00
N ARG A 393 -10.39 19.39 -5.01
CA ARG A 393 -10.64 17.96 -4.89
C ARG A 393 -9.47 17.21 -5.52
N TYR A 394 -8.91 16.25 -4.82
CA TYR A 394 -7.80 15.43 -5.30
C TYR A 394 -8.22 13.98 -5.32
N PHE A 395 -8.06 13.32 -6.46
CA PHE A 395 -8.42 11.92 -6.67
C PHE A 395 -7.17 11.13 -7.06
N TYR A 396 -7.01 9.96 -6.48
CA TYR A 396 -5.95 9.01 -6.77
C TYR A 396 -6.54 7.61 -6.76
N GLN A 397 -6.16 6.79 -7.72
CA GLN A 397 -6.59 5.40 -7.76
C GLN A 397 -6.03 4.63 -6.55
N LEU A 398 -6.90 3.89 -5.86
CA LEU A 398 -6.53 2.98 -4.78
C LEU A 398 -6.77 1.53 -5.22
N ASP A 399 -5.70 0.82 -5.56
CA ASP A 399 -5.77 -0.60 -5.91
C ASP A 399 -5.62 -1.47 -4.66
N GLY A 400 -6.40 -2.56 -4.60
CA GLY A 400 -6.21 -3.60 -3.58
C GLY A 400 -6.40 -3.16 -2.13
N GLU A 401 -7.17 -2.11 -1.90
CA GLU A 401 -7.31 -1.43 -0.60
C GLU A 401 -5.99 -0.86 -0.02
N GLY A 402 -4.92 -0.75 -0.80
CA GLY A 402 -3.60 -0.28 -0.35
C GLY A 402 -2.60 -1.38 -0.01
N ILE A 403 -3.04 -2.63 0.18
CA ILE A 403 -2.18 -3.77 0.57
C ILE A 403 -1.11 -4.04 -0.48
N ARG A 404 -1.44 -3.89 -1.77
CA ARG A 404 -0.49 -4.06 -2.87
C ARG A 404 0.74 -3.15 -2.76
N TYR A 405 0.54 -1.90 -2.35
CA TYR A 405 1.62 -0.91 -2.24
C TYR A 405 2.50 -1.18 -1.01
N GLU A 406 1.90 -1.68 0.06
CA GLU A 406 2.60 -2.16 1.25
C GLU A 406 3.48 -3.37 0.93
N ILE A 407 2.95 -4.41 0.27
CA ILE A 407 3.72 -5.57 -0.16
C ILE A 407 4.88 -5.12 -1.05
N LEU A 408 4.62 -4.23 -2.02
CA LEU A 408 5.65 -3.69 -2.89
C LEU A 408 6.78 -3.02 -2.11
N SER A 409 6.43 -2.13 -1.17
CA SER A 409 7.42 -1.43 -0.35
C SER A 409 8.24 -2.41 0.50
N PHE A 410 7.58 -3.38 1.13
CA PHE A 410 8.27 -4.40 1.92
C PHE A 410 9.30 -5.18 1.08
N ILE A 411 8.92 -5.60 -0.13
CA ILE A 411 9.80 -6.34 -1.04
C ILE A 411 10.97 -5.48 -1.54
N GLN A 412 10.74 -4.19 -1.81
CA GLN A 412 11.80 -3.25 -2.13
C GLN A 412 12.79 -3.08 -0.98
N SER A 413 12.28 -3.05 0.26
CA SER A 413 13.12 -2.99 1.45
C SER A 413 13.99 -4.23 1.60
N VAL A 414 13.43 -5.42 1.39
CA VAL A 414 14.16 -6.70 1.44
C VAL A 414 15.26 -6.74 0.38
N ARG A 415 14.97 -6.30 -0.85
CA ARG A 415 15.93 -6.37 -1.97
C ARG A 415 17.03 -5.31 -1.92
N SER A 416 16.74 -4.12 -1.41
CA SER A 416 17.68 -2.99 -1.40
C SER A 416 18.51 -2.89 -0.12
N ALA A 417 18.18 -3.68 0.92
CA ALA A 417 18.75 -3.57 2.27
C ALA A 417 18.60 -2.16 2.90
N HIS A 418 17.69 -1.34 2.36
CA HIS A 418 17.32 -0.02 2.87
C HIS A 418 15.81 0.02 3.08
N THR A 419 15.35 0.62 4.18
CA THR A 419 13.90 0.73 4.42
C THR A 419 13.25 1.70 3.43
N THR A 420 12.17 1.26 2.79
CA THR A 420 11.27 2.09 1.99
C THR A 420 9.93 2.30 2.68
N SER A 421 9.84 1.99 3.98
CA SER A 421 8.63 2.18 4.78
C SER A 421 8.17 3.64 4.78
N TYR A 422 6.86 3.84 4.72
CA TYR A 422 6.25 5.18 4.81
C TYR A 422 5.94 5.57 6.27
N ILE A 423 6.34 4.71 7.20
CA ILE A 423 6.15 4.85 8.64
C ILE A 423 7.54 4.84 9.25
N ASP A 424 7.93 5.97 9.83
CA ASP A 424 9.21 6.10 10.54
C ASP A 424 9.15 5.42 11.91
N THR A 425 10.32 5.06 12.43
CA THR A 425 10.48 4.34 13.70
C THR A 425 9.87 5.09 14.89
N ASP A 426 9.97 6.42 14.92
CA ASP A 426 9.41 7.25 16.00
C ASP A 426 7.87 7.17 16.00
N THR A 427 7.26 7.19 14.82
CA THR A 427 5.81 7.02 14.65
C THR A 427 5.36 5.64 15.10
N SER A 428 6.04 4.57 14.69
CA SER A 428 5.73 3.21 15.13
C SER A 428 5.83 3.07 16.65
N GLU A 429 6.92 3.56 17.24
CA GLU A 429 7.11 3.53 18.70
C GLU A 429 6.03 4.35 19.43
N ALA A 430 5.66 5.52 18.92
CA ALA A 430 4.61 6.33 19.52
C ALA A 430 3.23 5.66 19.45
N ILE A 431 2.93 4.94 18.37
CA ILE A 431 1.73 4.10 18.28
C ILE A 431 1.78 3.03 19.37
N ILE A 432 2.86 2.25 19.43
CA ILE A 432 3.04 1.18 20.41
C ILE A 432 2.91 1.72 21.84
N ARG A 433 3.48 2.89 22.14
CA ARG A 433 3.39 3.54 23.44
C ARG A 433 1.96 3.88 23.84
N VAL A 434 1.13 4.38 22.91
CA VAL A 434 -0.28 4.65 23.20
C VAL A 434 -1.06 3.36 23.48
N ILE A 435 -0.75 2.28 22.75
CA ILE A 435 -1.34 0.96 22.99
C ILE A 435 -0.88 0.40 24.34
N GLN A 436 0.41 0.50 24.66
CA GLN A 436 0.96 0.09 25.95
C GLN A 436 0.29 0.86 27.10
N ASP A 437 0.19 2.20 27.00
CA ASP A 437 -0.45 3.05 28.00
C ASP A 437 -1.91 2.64 28.25
N PHE A 438 -2.63 2.20 27.20
CA PHE A 438 -3.99 1.66 27.33
C PHE A 438 -4.02 0.39 28.19
N TYR A 439 -3.14 -0.58 27.92
CA TYR A 439 -3.06 -1.83 28.69
C TYR A 439 -2.55 -1.61 30.12
N ASP A 440 -1.59 -0.70 30.31
CA ASP A 440 -1.00 -0.36 31.61
C ASP A 440 -1.94 0.54 32.45
N GLY A 441 -3.02 1.06 31.86
CA GLY A 441 -3.98 1.94 32.53
C GLY A 441 -3.47 3.38 32.72
N GLN A 442 -2.42 3.77 32.00
CA GLN A 442 -1.81 5.09 32.10
C GLN A 442 -2.63 6.14 31.32
N ASP A 443 -3.07 7.19 32.02
CA ASP A 443 -3.97 8.22 31.50
C ASP A 443 -5.34 7.68 31.01
N VAL A 444 -5.76 6.51 31.52
CA VAL A 444 -7.00 5.83 31.11
C VAL A 444 -8.16 6.16 32.06
N ILE A 445 -9.29 6.55 31.47
CA ILE A 445 -10.59 6.71 32.14
C ILE A 445 -11.56 5.69 31.55
N LYS A 446 -12.16 4.86 32.40
CA LYS A 446 -13.17 3.86 32.02
C LYS A 446 -14.58 4.45 32.23
N ILE A 447 -15.47 4.28 31.26
CA ILE A 447 -16.85 4.81 31.28
C ILE A 447 -17.92 3.76 31.04
#